data_AF-A0A9E0VZA6-F1
#
_entry.id   AF-A0A9E0VZA6-F1
#
_cell.length_a   1.000
_cell.length_b   1.000
_cell.length_c   1.000
_cell.angle_alpha   90.00
_cell.angle_beta   90.00
_cell.angle_gamma   90.00
#
_symmetry.space_group_name_H-M   'P 1'
#
loop_
_entity.id
_entity.type
_entity.pdbx_description
1 polymer ?
#
loop_
_entity_poly.entity_id
_entity_poly.type
_entity_poly.pdbx_seq_one_letter_code
_entity_poly.pdbx_strand_id
1 'polypeptide(L)'
;MMTNTVEAEGQLTPEEQKRLTADMHRSLRRKKFRALFLVAPLLIFIMITFVAPIVSMLYRSVDNPQVIEYMPNTSAALADWDGNELPGEETFAALVTDLAEGRKNRTIGKAATRLNYEKSKMRSLITSTARKAGRLKPPYKDQVIKIKAGWGDIDTWKVIKRESKSLTASYYIAAFDMETTPDGEIKMLPEKERVYLKMLWRTVWMSVVITLLTLLLGYPVSYLLASLPMGIA
;
A
#
# COMPACT_ATOMS: atom_id res chain seq x y z
N MET A 1 -43.06 -65.68 30.82
CA MET A 1 -43.52 -65.63 29.41
C MET A 1 -44.04 -64.23 29.15
N MET A 2 -43.53 -63.38 28.26
CA MET A 2 -42.31 -63.34 27.45
C MET A 2 -41.96 -61.85 27.34
N THR A 3 -40.76 -61.46 27.74
CA THR A 3 -40.18 -60.15 27.44
C THR A 3 -39.83 -60.14 25.96
N ASN A 4 -40.60 -59.44 25.14
CA ASN A 4 -40.20 -59.17 23.75
C ASN A 4 -39.12 -58.09 23.75
N THR A 5 -37.87 -58.53 23.88
CA THR A 5 -36.69 -57.76 23.49
C THR A 5 -36.70 -57.65 21.97
N VAL A 6 -37.20 -56.54 21.44
CA VAL A 6 -36.94 -56.17 20.05
C VAL A 6 -35.50 -55.65 20.00
N GLU A 7 -34.56 -56.54 19.68
CA GLU A 7 -33.20 -56.15 19.31
C GLU A 7 -33.30 -55.27 18.06
N ALA A 8 -32.97 -53.99 18.22
CA ALA A 8 -32.84 -53.06 17.10
C ALA A 8 -31.51 -53.31 16.37
N GLU A 9 -31.31 -54.50 15.82
CA GLU A 9 -30.26 -54.78 14.84
C GLU A 9 -30.78 -54.55 13.42
N GLY A 10 -31.19 -53.31 13.14
CA GLY A 10 -31.47 -52.88 11.78
C GLY A 10 -30.20 -52.32 11.15
N GLN A 11 -29.38 -53.14 10.48
CA GLN A 11 -28.39 -52.61 9.54
C GLN A 11 -29.15 -51.85 8.45
N LEU A 12 -29.00 -50.53 8.42
CA LEU A 12 -29.58 -49.66 7.40
C LEU A 12 -29.22 -50.19 6.01
N THR A 13 -30.21 -50.37 5.15
CA THR A 13 -29.96 -50.81 3.77
C THR A 13 -29.08 -49.75 3.05
N PRO A 14 -28.29 -50.14 2.03
CA PRO A 14 -27.45 -49.18 1.29
C PRO A 14 -28.23 -47.98 0.72
N GLU A 15 -29.51 -48.16 0.38
CA GLU A 15 -30.38 -47.06 -0.05
C GLU A 15 -30.78 -46.12 1.09
N GLU A 16 -31.08 -46.65 2.28
CA GLU A 16 -31.41 -45.85 3.46
C GLU A 16 -30.20 -45.06 3.96
N GLN A 17 -29.00 -45.67 3.95
CA GLN A 17 -27.75 -44.97 4.28
C GLN A 17 -27.47 -43.81 3.31
N LYS A 18 -27.70 -44.03 2.00
CA LYS A 18 -27.54 -43.01 0.95
C LYS A 18 -28.56 -41.88 1.08
N ARG A 19 -29.81 -42.20 1.46
CA ARG A 19 -30.85 -41.19 1.73
C ARG A 19 -30.54 -40.39 2.99
N LEU A 20 -30.14 -41.04 4.09
CA LEU A 20 -29.76 -40.38 5.34
C LEU A 20 -28.57 -39.42 5.16
N THR A 21 -27.52 -39.85 4.45
CA THR A 21 -26.38 -38.98 4.15
C THR A 21 -26.77 -37.80 3.27
N ALA A 22 -27.64 -38.00 2.27
CA ALA A 22 -28.17 -36.92 1.45
C ALA A 22 -28.99 -35.89 2.27
N ASP A 23 -29.86 -36.36 3.17
CA ASP A 23 -30.66 -35.50 4.06
C ASP A 23 -29.83 -34.79 5.12
N MET A 24 -28.80 -35.46 5.66
CA MET A 24 -27.80 -34.84 6.53
C MET A 24 -27.05 -33.73 5.80
N HIS A 25 -26.53 -33.97 4.60
CA HIS A 25 -25.85 -32.92 3.82
C HIS A 25 -26.79 -31.75 3.49
N ARG A 26 -28.06 -32.03 3.18
CA ARG A 26 -29.07 -31.00 2.91
C ARG A 26 -29.38 -30.16 4.15
N SER A 27 -29.52 -30.79 5.31
CA SER A 27 -29.78 -30.10 6.59
C SER A 27 -28.55 -29.30 7.05
N LEU A 28 -27.34 -29.84 6.89
CA LEU A 28 -26.08 -29.15 7.16
C LEU A 28 -25.91 -27.94 6.25
N ARG A 29 -26.22 -28.04 4.95
CA ARG A 29 -26.14 -26.90 4.03
C ARG A 29 -27.10 -25.78 4.42
N ARG A 30 -28.32 -26.12 4.85
CA ARG A 30 -29.30 -25.13 5.39
C ARG A 30 -28.81 -24.47 6.67
N LYS A 31 -28.25 -25.24 7.61
CA LYS A 31 -27.66 -24.70 8.85
C LYS A 31 -26.47 -23.78 8.56
N LYS A 32 -25.56 -24.19 7.66
CA LYS A 32 -24.42 -23.37 7.20
C LYS A 32 -24.86 -22.08 6.53
N PHE A 33 -25.86 -22.12 5.64
CA PHE A 33 -26.40 -20.93 4.99
C PHE A 33 -27.07 -19.97 5.98
N ARG A 34 -27.84 -20.48 6.95
CA ARG A 34 -28.42 -19.65 8.01
C ARG A 34 -27.34 -19.00 8.88
N ALA A 35 -26.34 -19.77 9.30
CA ALA A 35 -25.20 -19.23 10.06
C ALA A 35 -24.45 -18.16 9.25
N LEU A 36 -24.20 -18.39 7.96
CA LEU A 36 -23.59 -17.42 7.06
C LEU A 36 -24.43 -16.14 6.97
N PHE A 37 -25.74 -16.24 6.79
CA PHE A 37 -26.64 -15.07 6.74
C PHE A 37 -26.69 -14.30 8.06
N LEU A 38 -26.54 -14.98 9.20
CA LEU A 38 -26.48 -14.33 10.50
C LEU A 38 -25.19 -13.51 10.68
N VAL A 39 -24.07 -14.02 10.13
CA VAL A 39 -22.75 -13.37 10.22
C VAL A 39 -22.47 -12.40 9.05
N ALA A 40 -23.18 -12.55 7.93
CA ALA A 40 -22.98 -11.77 6.71
C ALA A 40 -23.05 -10.24 6.92
N PRO A 41 -23.99 -9.67 7.70
CA PRO A 41 -24.04 -8.23 7.92
C PRO A 41 -22.76 -7.70 8.58
N LEU A 42 -22.24 -8.42 9.57
CA LEU A 42 -20.99 -8.06 10.24
C LEU A 42 -19.79 -8.20 9.29
N LEU A 43 -19.74 -9.28 8.50
CA LEU A 43 -18.67 -9.50 7.53
C LEU A 43 -18.66 -8.42 6.45
N ILE A 44 -19.83 -8.09 5.89
CA ILE A 44 -19.98 -7.01 4.89
C ILE A 44 -19.55 -5.68 5.49
N PHE A 45 -19.96 -5.38 6.73
CA PHE A 45 -19.52 -4.17 7.43
C PHE A 45 -17.98 -4.10 7.54
N ILE A 46 -17.32 -5.18 7.94
CA ILE A 46 -15.85 -5.26 8.01
C ILE A 46 -15.22 -5.09 6.62
N MET A 47 -15.80 -5.72 5.59
CA MET A 47 -15.32 -5.64 4.22
C MET A 47 -15.34 -4.20 3.71
N ILE A 48 -16.41 -3.44 4.00
CA ILE A 48 -16.57 -2.06 3.54
C ILE A 48 -15.75 -1.09 4.38
N THR A 49 -15.68 -1.27 5.70
CA THR A 49 -15.06 -0.29 6.61
C THR A 49 -13.56 -0.50 6.83
N PHE A 50 -13.08 -1.73 6.71
CA PHE A 50 -11.65 -2.05 6.87
C PHE A 50 -11.03 -2.50 5.56
N VAL A 51 -11.55 -3.56 4.93
CA VAL A 51 -10.87 -4.18 3.78
C VAL A 51 -10.82 -3.25 2.57
N ALA A 52 -11.94 -2.61 2.21
CA ALA A 52 -11.99 -1.71 1.06
C ALA A 52 -11.06 -0.48 1.23
N PRO A 53 -11.04 0.24 2.37
CA PRO A 53 -10.06 1.31 2.60
C PRO A 53 -8.61 0.83 2.60
N ILE A 54 -8.32 -0.36 3.15
CA ILE A 54 -6.96 -0.94 3.12
C ILE A 54 -6.53 -1.22 1.68
N VAL A 55 -7.37 -1.87 0.88
CA VAL A 55 -7.09 -2.16 -0.53
C VAL A 55 -6.93 -0.86 -1.32
N SER A 56 -7.79 0.13 -1.08
CA SER A 56 -7.69 1.46 -1.71
C SER A 56 -6.37 2.14 -1.37
N MET A 57 -5.94 2.11 -0.10
CA MET A 57 -4.64 2.64 0.32
C MET A 57 -3.47 1.86 -0.27
N LEU A 58 -3.59 0.53 -0.40
CA LEU A 58 -2.58 -0.32 -1.03
C LEU A 58 -2.47 -0.08 -2.54
N TYR A 59 -3.58 0.19 -3.22
CA TYR A 59 -3.58 0.59 -4.62
C TYR A 59 -2.92 1.97 -4.80
N ARG A 60 -3.26 2.92 -3.92
CA ARG A 60 -2.68 4.27 -3.89
C ARG A 60 -1.18 4.29 -3.53
N SER A 61 -0.64 3.20 -2.99
CA SER A 61 0.81 3.07 -2.78
C SER A 61 1.57 2.66 -4.05
N VAL A 62 0.88 2.28 -5.13
CA VAL A 62 1.47 2.00 -6.45
C VAL A 62 1.10 3.08 -7.46
N ASP A 63 -0.17 3.50 -7.45
CA ASP A 63 -0.72 4.53 -8.33
C ASP A 63 -0.62 5.91 -7.66
N ASN A 64 0.27 6.76 -8.17
CA ASN A 64 0.49 8.09 -7.60
C ASN A 64 0.48 9.18 -8.68
N PRO A 65 -0.71 9.59 -9.16
CA PRO A 65 -0.83 10.50 -10.28
C PRO A 65 -0.49 11.95 -9.94
N GLN A 66 0.03 12.27 -8.76
CA GLN A 66 0.17 13.68 -8.31
C GLN A 66 1.03 14.54 -9.24
N VAL A 67 2.07 13.98 -9.88
CA VAL A 67 2.89 14.74 -10.83
C VAL A 67 2.19 14.86 -12.19
N ILE A 68 1.52 13.80 -12.66
CA ILE A 68 0.75 13.81 -13.91
C ILE A 68 -0.47 14.74 -13.80
N GLU A 69 -1.19 14.68 -12.68
CA GLU A 69 -2.43 15.44 -12.42
C GLU A 69 -2.17 16.94 -12.29
N TYR A 70 -1.03 17.33 -11.67
CA TYR A 70 -0.74 18.73 -11.37
C TYR A 70 0.36 19.35 -12.22
N MET A 71 1.08 18.55 -13.02
CA MET A 71 2.03 19.00 -14.03
C MET A 71 1.87 18.20 -15.35
N PRO A 72 0.68 18.22 -15.97
CA PRO A 72 0.38 17.40 -17.14
C PRO A 72 1.20 17.80 -18.37
N ASN A 73 1.42 19.10 -18.61
CA ASN A 73 2.17 19.56 -19.78
C ASN A 73 3.65 19.18 -19.66
N THR A 74 4.23 19.34 -18.47
CA THR A 74 5.61 18.96 -18.16
C THR A 74 5.79 17.45 -18.29
N SER A 75 4.83 16.68 -17.80
CA SER A 75 4.86 15.21 -17.88
C SER A 75 4.82 14.73 -19.32
N ALA A 76 3.97 15.34 -20.17
CA ALA A 76 3.91 15.05 -21.59
C ALA A 76 5.21 15.44 -22.31
N ALA A 77 5.74 16.63 -22.06
CA ALA A 77 6.99 17.11 -22.68
C ALA A 77 8.23 16.31 -22.26
N LEU A 78 8.19 15.61 -21.12
CA LEU A 78 9.28 14.76 -20.63
C LEU A 78 9.15 13.29 -21.08
N ALA A 79 8.04 12.88 -21.70
CA ALA A 79 7.81 11.50 -22.10
C ALA A 79 8.95 10.98 -23.00
N ASP A 80 9.28 11.76 -24.03
CA ASP A 80 10.27 11.42 -25.07
C ASP A 80 11.69 11.92 -24.77
N TRP A 81 11.89 12.66 -23.66
CA TRP A 81 13.21 13.19 -23.30
C TRP A 81 14.19 12.08 -22.88
N ASP A 82 15.39 12.06 -23.43
CA ASP A 82 16.35 10.96 -23.27
C ASP A 82 17.03 10.87 -21.89
N GLY A 83 17.06 11.97 -21.13
CA GLY A 83 17.65 12.00 -19.79
C GLY A 83 19.15 12.33 -19.75
N ASN A 84 19.79 12.59 -20.89
CA ASN A 84 21.25 12.79 -20.97
C ASN A 84 21.67 14.24 -20.83
N GLU A 85 20.86 15.17 -21.34
CA GLU A 85 21.10 16.61 -21.30
C GLU A 85 19.91 17.35 -20.73
N LEU A 86 20.11 18.60 -20.32
CA LEU A 86 18.99 19.43 -19.85
C LEU A 86 17.90 19.52 -20.93
N PRO A 87 16.61 19.38 -20.55
CA PRO A 87 15.51 19.46 -21.51
C PRO A 87 15.52 20.74 -22.35
N GLY A 88 14.89 20.64 -23.51
CA GLY A 88 14.73 21.74 -24.45
C GLY A 88 13.82 22.86 -23.89
N GLU A 89 13.82 23.98 -24.59
CA GLU A 89 13.01 25.15 -24.25
C GLU A 89 11.51 24.83 -24.15
N GLU A 90 11.00 23.90 -24.97
CA GLU A 90 9.61 23.44 -24.94
C GLU A 90 9.22 22.82 -23.60
N THR A 91 10.09 21.98 -23.02
CA THR A 91 9.85 21.38 -21.70
C THR A 91 9.86 22.43 -20.59
N PHE A 92 10.72 23.45 -20.70
CA PHE A 92 10.72 24.58 -19.76
C PHE A 92 9.45 25.44 -19.92
N ALA A 93 8.95 25.65 -21.14
CA ALA A 93 7.69 26.34 -21.38
C ALA A 93 6.49 25.58 -20.78
N ALA A 94 6.46 24.26 -20.94
CA ALA A 94 5.48 23.38 -20.33
C ALA A 94 5.52 23.45 -18.79
N LEU A 95 6.73 23.42 -18.21
CA LEU A 95 6.94 23.62 -16.77
C LEU A 95 6.39 24.95 -16.29
N VAL A 96 6.72 26.06 -16.96
CA VAL A 96 6.24 27.39 -16.54
C VAL A 96 4.71 27.47 -16.60
N THR A 97 4.10 26.86 -17.60
CA THR A 97 2.64 26.77 -17.75
C THR A 97 2.02 26.04 -16.55
N ASP A 98 2.49 24.83 -16.25
CA ASP A 98 1.99 24.04 -15.13
C ASP A 98 2.22 24.72 -13.77
N LEU A 99 3.38 25.36 -13.58
CA LEU A 99 3.68 26.09 -12.35
C LEU A 99 2.79 27.33 -12.16
N ALA A 100 2.48 28.04 -13.24
CA ALA A 100 1.59 29.20 -13.21
C ALA A 100 0.14 28.79 -12.93
N GLU A 101 -0.36 27.77 -13.63
CA GLU A 101 -1.71 27.25 -13.45
C GLU A 101 -1.89 26.58 -12.09
N GLY A 102 -0.98 25.69 -11.71
CA GLY A 102 -1.02 25.00 -10.43
C GLY A 102 -0.88 25.96 -9.24
N ARG A 103 -0.23 27.11 -9.40
CA ARG A 103 -0.24 28.18 -8.40
C ARG A 103 -1.60 28.86 -8.32
N LYS A 104 -2.18 29.23 -9.47
CA LYS A 104 -3.50 29.87 -9.54
C LYS A 104 -4.57 28.99 -8.87
N ASN A 105 -4.49 27.69 -9.10
CA ASN A 105 -5.43 26.69 -8.57
C ASN A 105 -5.05 26.17 -7.18
N ARG A 106 -3.92 26.63 -6.59
CA ARG A 106 -3.37 26.19 -5.30
C ARG A 106 -3.10 24.68 -5.21
N THR A 107 -2.86 24.01 -6.33
CA THR A 107 -2.60 22.57 -6.43
C THR A 107 -1.12 22.22 -6.48
N ILE A 108 -0.26 23.12 -6.96
CA ILE A 108 1.17 22.82 -7.21
C ILE A 108 1.94 22.35 -5.96
N GLY A 109 1.47 22.72 -4.77
CA GLY A 109 2.04 22.27 -3.50
C GLY A 109 1.96 20.75 -3.30
N LYS A 110 0.96 20.08 -3.89
CA LYS A 110 0.81 18.61 -3.83
C LYS A 110 1.94 17.93 -4.61
N ALA A 111 2.13 18.31 -5.88
CA ALA A 111 3.25 17.82 -6.69
C ALA A 111 4.62 18.15 -6.08
N ALA A 112 4.76 19.36 -5.55
CA ALA A 112 5.99 19.79 -4.87
C ALA A 112 6.31 18.94 -3.64
N THR A 113 5.29 18.49 -2.90
CA THR A 113 5.46 17.59 -1.75
C THR A 113 5.84 16.19 -2.20
N ARG A 114 5.18 15.67 -3.24
CA ARG A 114 5.49 14.35 -3.80
C ARG A 114 6.94 14.24 -4.24
N LEU A 115 7.39 15.19 -5.06
CA LEU A 115 8.76 15.21 -5.58
C LEU A 115 9.80 15.42 -4.49
N ASN A 116 9.41 16.01 -3.35
CA ASN A 116 10.30 16.17 -2.20
C ASN A 116 10.56 14.87 -1.43
N TYR A 117 9.68 13.87 -1.53
CA TYR A 117 9.98 12.54 -1.01
C TYR A 117 11.06 11.83 -1.83
N GLU A 118 11.15 12.14 -3.12
CA GLU A 118 12.14 11.51 -4.02
C GLU A 118 13.48 12.24 -4.02
N LYS A 119 13.48 13.58 -3.94
CA LYS A 119 14.69 14.38 -3.89
C LYS A 119 14.52 15.57 -2.94
N SER A 120 15.46 15.71 -2.01
CA SER A 120 15.45 16.83 -1.06
C SER A 120 15.48 18.18 -1.80
N LYS A 121 14.87 19.21 -1.19
CA LYS A 121 14.76 20.60 -1.69
C LYS A 121 13.82 20.80 -2.90
N MET A 122 13.22 19.74 -3.48
CA MET A 122 12.25 19.86 -4.58
C MET A 122 11.05 20.73 -4.23
N ARG A 123 10.53 20.65 -2.99
CA ARG A 123 9.40 21.49 -2.57
C ARG A 123 9.74 22.97 -2.66
N SER A 124 10.93 23.35 -2.19
CA SER A 124 11.41 24.74 -2.24
C SER A 124 11.68 25.19 -3.67
N LEU A 125 12.26 24.31 -4.49
CA LEU A 125 12.53 24.55 -5.91
C LEU A 125 11.23 24.91 -6.66
N ILE A 126 10.24 24.03 -6.60
CA ILE A 126 8.96 24.17 -7.31
C ILE A 126 8.16 25.35 -6.79
N THR A 127 7.95 25.46 -5.47
CA THR A 127 7.11 26.54 -4.91
C THR A 127 7.73 27.92 -5.11
N SER A 128 9.05 28.05 -5.11
CA SER A 128 9.74 29.32 -5.36
C SER A 128 9.67 29.74 -6.81
N THR A 129 9.82 28.80 -7.75
CA THR A 129 9.68 29.09 -9.18
C THR A 129 8.23 29.39 -9.54
N ALA A 130 7.26 28.64 -9.00
CA ALA A 130 5.84 28.90 -9.19
C ALA A 130 5.44 30.34 -8.80
N ARG A 131 6.03 30.92 -7.76
CA ARG A 131 5.80 32.34 -7.37
C ARG A 131 6.05 33.34 -8.48
N LYS A 132 6.99 33.03 -9.37
CA LYS A 132 7.44 33.92 -10.44
C LYS A 132 6.95 33.47 -11.82
N ALA A 133 6.46 32.23 -11.95
CA ALA A 133 6.09 31.59 -13.21
C ALA A 133 5.15 32.45 -14.08
N GLY A 134 4.07 33.00 -13.50
CA GLY A 134 3.11 33.83 -14.25
C GLY A 134 3.64 35.17 -14.77
N ARG A 135 4.90 35.54 -14.47
CA ARG A 135 5.55 36.77 -14.96
C ARG A 135 6.69 36.49 -15.93
N LEU A 136 7.01 35.22 -16.17
CA LEU A 136 8.07 34.83 -17.09
C LEU A 136 7.59 35.01 -18.54
N LYS A 137 8.55 35.32 -19.42
CA LYS A 137 8.34 35.37 -20.87
C LYS A 137 9.35 34.45 -21.55
N PRO A 138 9.09 33.94 -22.76
CA PRO A 138 10.11 33.19 -23.51
C PRO A 138 11.35 34.07 -23.78
N PRO A 139 12.58 33.49 -23.78
CA PRO A 139 12.92 32.11 -23.45
C PRO A 139 12.94 31.85 -21.93
N TYR A 140 12.32 30.75 -21.51
CA TYR A 140 12.07 30.33 -20.15
C TYR A 140 13.27 29.63 -19.50
N LYS A 141 14.05 28.83 -20.24
CA LYS A 141 15.13 28.00 -19.67
C LYS A 141 16.07 28.79 -18.77
N ASP A 142 16.69 29.84 -19.30
CA ASP A 142 17.65 30.65 -18.56
C ASP A 142 17.01 31.38 -17.38
N GLN A 143 15.76 31.84 -17.53
CA GLN A 143 15.05 32.54 -16.48
C GLN A 143 14.68 31.62 -15.31
N VAL A 144 14.23 30.39 -15.61
CA VAL A 144 13.89 29.38 -14.59
C VAL A 144 15.14 28.95 -13.82
N ILE A 145 16.26 28.71 -14.51
CA ILE A 145 17.56 28.39 -13.89
C ILE A 145 18.05 29.57 -13.04
N LYS A 146 17.90 30.81 -13.52
CA LYS A 146 18.26 32.02 -12.77
C LYS A 146 17.41 32.21 -11.50
N ILE A 147 16.14 31.79 -11.52
CA ILE A 147 15.30 31.83 -10.32
C ILE A 147 15.81 30.85 -9.25
N LYS A 148 16.15 29.63 -9.67
CA LYS A 148 16.70 28.58 -8.80
C LYS A 148 17.64 27.68 -9.61
N ALA A 149 18.91 27.67 -9.21
CA ALA A 149 19.95 26.88 -9.88
C ALA A 149 19.67 25.36 -9.95
N GLY A 150 18.82 24.82 -9.05
CA GLY A 150 18.44 23.41 -9.06
C GLY A 150 17.68 22.94 -10.31
N TRP A 151 17.17 23.86 -11.15
CA TRP A 151 16.61 23.52 -12.47
C TRP A 151 17.68 23.26 -13.54
N GLY A 152 18.93 23.65 -13.30
CA GLY A 152 20.08 23.33 -14.13
C GLY A 152 20.69 21.96 -13.84
N ASP A 153 20.10 21.20 -12.91
CA ASP A 153 20.52 19.85 -12.55
C ASP A 153 19.65 18.82 -13.30
N ILE A 154 20.29 17.97 -14.11
CA ILE A 154 19.62 16.92 -14.91
C ILE A 154 18.86 15.95 -14.01
N ASP A 155 19.36 15.66 -12.81
CA ASP A 155 18.72 14.73 -11.89
C ASP A 155 17.35 15.23 -11.43
N THR A 156 17.16 16.56 -11.36
CA THR A 156 15.85 17.15 -11.06
C THR A 156 14.82 16.74 -12.11
N TRP A 157 15.20 16.76 -13.38
CA TRP A 157 14.34 16.40 -14.50
C TRP A 157 14.13 14.90 -14.60
N LYS A 158 15.15 14.08 -14.33
CA LYS A 158 15.04 12.61 -14.23
C LYS A 158 14.02 12.20 -13.17
N VAL A 159 14.06 12.85 -12.00
CA VAL A 159 13.08 12.62 -10.92
C VAL A 159 11.68 13.01 -11.35
N ILE A 160 11.50 14.18 -11.99
CA ILE A 160 10.17 14.58 -12.49
C ILE A 160 9.66 13.57 -13.52
N LYS A 161 10.46 13.19 -14.51
CA LYS A 161 10.08 12.20 -15.54
C LYS A 161 9.69 10.85 -14.93
N ARG A 162 10.45 10.36 -13.94
CA ARG A 162 10.16 9.09 -13.25
C ARG A 162 8.80 9.15 -12.57
N GLU A 163 8.51 10.25 -11.87
CA GLU A 163 7.25 10.45 -11.17
C GLU A 163 6.09 10.87 -12.08
N SER A 164 6.38 11.25 -13.33
CA SER A 164 5.39 11.45 -14.39
C SER A 164 4.86 10.13 -14.98
N LYS A 165 5.24 8.96 -14.46
CA LYS A 165 4.64 7.66 -14.81
C LYS A 165 3.51 7.32 -13.85
N SER A 166 2.39 6.79 -14.37
CA SER A 166 1.19 6.49 -13.56
C SER A 166 1.41 5.37 -12.54
N LEU A 167 2.36 4.46 -12.81
CA LEU A 167 2.71 3.35 -11.93
C LEU A 167 4.12 3.53 -11.38
N THR A 168 4.26 3.56 -10.05
CA THR A 168 5.56 3.68 -9.38
C THR A 168 5.71 2.61 -8.30
N ALA A 169 6.85 1.90 -8.29
CA ALA A 169 7.20 0.97 -7.21
C ALA A 169 7.98 1.64 -6.07
N SER A 170 8.15 2.97 -6.12
CA SER A 170 9.05 3.72 -5.23
C SER A 170 8.76 3.51 -3.75
N TYR A 171 7.48 3.43 -3.35
CA TYR A 171 7.10 3.17 -1.95
C TYR A 171 7.50 1.77 -1.46
N TYR A 172 7.43 0.76 -2.32
CA TYR A 172 7.83 -0.60 -1.97
C TYR A 172 9.36 -0.70 -1.87
N ILE A 173 10.08 -0.09 -2.82
CA ILE A 173 11.55 -0.03 -2.81
C ILE A 173 12.03 0.68 -1.54
N ALA A 174 11.43 1.81 -1.19
CA ALA A 174 11.72 2.52 0.06
C ALA A 174 11.42 1.69 1.31
N ALA A 175 10.37 0.87 1.32
CA ALA A 175 10.03 0.00 2.45
C ALA A 175 11.12 -1.06 2.74
N PHE A 176 11.93 -1.41 1.74
CA PHE A 176 13.08 -2.31 1.89
C PHE A 176 14.40 -1.56 2.16
N ASP A 177 14.34 -0.29 2.60
CA ASP A 177 15.51 0.58 2.80
C ASP A 177 16.37 0.74 1.52
N MET A 178 15.72 0.75 0.35
CA MET A 178 16.35 0.95 -0.96
C MET A 178 15.85 2.22 -1.63
N GLU A 179 16.64 2.78 -2.55
CA GLU A 179 16.26 3.87 -3.43
C GLU A 179 16.55 3.52 -4.89
N THR A 180 15.72 4.06 -5.78
CA THR A 180 16.01 4.06 -7.20
C THR A 180 16.81 5.32 -7.52
N THR A 181 18.05 5.13 -7.93
CA THR A 181 18.92 6.22 -8.40
C THR A 181 18.34 6.90 -9.65
N PRO A 182 18.81 8.12 -9.99
CA PRO A 182 18.38 8.83 -11.21
C PRO A 182 18.60 8.00 -12.49
N ASP A 183 19.57 7.08 -12.49
CA ASP A 183 19.88 6.21 -13.62
C ASP A 183 19.01 4.93 -13.68
N GLY A 184 18.06 4.79 -12.76
CA GLY A 184 17.13 3.65 -12.71
C GLY A 184 17.66 2.42 -11.99
N GLU A 185 18.90 2.44 -11.48
CA GLU A 185 19.44 1.36 -10.67
C GLU A 185 18.87 1.41 -9.24
N ILE A 186 18.52 0.24 -8.70
CA ILE A 186 18.08 0.10 -7.30
C ILE A 186 19.31 -0.10 -6.42
N LYS A 187 19.55 0.81 -5.48
CA LYS A 187 20.64 0.73 -4.50
C LYS A 187 20.09 0.81 -3.09
N MET A 188 20.80 0.20 -2.14
CA MET A 188 20.45 0.34 -0.73
C MET A 188 20.74 1.78 -0.25
N LEU A 189 19.87 2.34 0.58
CA LEU A 189 20.07 3.66 1.21
C LEU A 189 21.40 3.70 1.98
N PRO A 190 21.98 4.88 2.25
CA PRO A 190 23.09 5.01 3.19
C PRO A 190 22.72 4.48 4.58
N GLU A 191 23.65 3.91 5.34
CA GLU A 191 23.37 3.25 6.64
C GLU A 191 22.57 4.11 7.64
N LYS A 192 22.73 5.43 7.58
CA LYS A 192 22.01 6.37 8.46
C LYS A 192 20.52 6.51 8.13
N GLU A 193 20.13 6.15 6.91
CA GLU A 193 18.76 6.30 6.40
C GLU A 193 18.04 4.95 6.31
N ARG A 194 18.75 3.82 6.51
CA ARG A 194 18.17 2.47 6.62
C ARG A 194 17.53 2.27 7.99
N VAL A 195 16.23 2.45 8.09
CA VAL A 195 15.51 2.35 9.37
C VAL A 195 14.39 1.30 9.32
N TYR A 196 13.76 1.11 8.17
CA TYR A 196 12.54 0.31 8.07
C TYR A 196 12.76 -1.17 8.35
N LEU A 197 13.72 -1.82 7.69
CA LEU A 197 13.98 -3.25 7.87
C LEU A 197 14.50 -3.55 9.28
N LYS A 198 15.36 -2.67 9.81
CA LYS A 198 15.89 -2.81 11.17
C LYS A 198 14.79 -2.73 12.22
N MET A 199 13.84 -1.80 12.07
CA MET A 199 12.69 -1.69 12.97
C MET A 199 11.74 -2.88 12.82
N LEU A 200 11.45 -3.30 11.59
CA LEU A 200 10.59 -4.45 11.32
C LEU A 200 11.13 -5.72 11.97
N TRP A 201 12.44 -6.00 11.81
CA TRP A 201 13.02 -7.18 12.42
C TRP A 201 12.97 -7.13 13.95
N ARG A 202 13.20 -5.94 14.53
CA ARG A 202 13.11 -5.75 15.97
C ARG A 202 11.69 -6.02 16.51
N THR A 203 10.64 -5.59 15.80
CA THR A 203 9.25 -5.84 16.25
C THR A 203 8.85 -7.30 16.09
N VAL A 204 9.20 -7.94 14.98
CA VAL A 204 8.97 -9.38 14.76
C VAL A 204 9.70 -10.22 15.79
N TRP A 205 10.96 -9.90 16.08
CA TRP A 205 11.72 -10.60 17.11
C TRP A 205 11.06 -10.48 18.48
N MET A 206 10.66 -9.27 18.88
CA MET A 206 9.98 -9.05 20.16
C MET A 206 8.65 -9.79 20.25
N SER A 207 7.84 -9.82 19.18
CA SER A 207 6.57 -10.53 19.20
C SER A 207 6.74 -12.04 19.31
N VAL A 208 7.74 -12.63 18.62
CA VAL A 208 8.08 -14.05 18.73
C VAL A 208 8.53 -14.39 20.15
N VAL A 209 9.42 -13.58 20.73
CA VAL A 209 9.91 -13.79 22.10
C VAL A 209 8.76 -13.74 23.12
N ILE A 210 7.88 -12.73 23.04
CA ILE A 210 6.74 -12.63 23.94
C ILE A 210 5.81 -13.83 23.77
N THR A 211 5.52 -14.25 22.54
CA THR A 211 4.66 -15.41 22.25
C THR A 211 5.24 -16.70 22.82
N LEU A 212 6.55 -16.91 22.70
CA LEU A 212 7.22 -18.07 23.28
C LEU A 212 7.17 -18.03 24.81
N LEU A 213 7.40 -16.86 25.43
CA LEU A 213 7.33 -16.70 26.88
C LEU A 213 5.91 -16.96 27.42
N THR A 214 4.87 -16.46 26.74
CA THR A 214 3.48 -16.69 27.15
C THR A 214 3.09 -18.15 27.01
N LEU A 215 3.56 -18.84 25.97
CA LEU A 215 3.35 -20.28 25.84
C LEU A 215 4.09 -21.05 26.93
N LEU A 216 5.35 -20.73 27.19
CA LEU A 216 6.19 -21.47 28.14
C LEU A 216 5.70 -21.29 29.58
N LEU A 217 5.22 -20.10 29.94
CA LEU A 217 4.68 -19.82 31.29
C LEU A 217 3.19 -20.16 31.42
N GLY A 218 2.39 -19.89 30.40
CA GLY A 218 0.94 -20.08 30.43
C GLY A 218 0.52 -21.53 30.24
N TYR A 219 1.17 -22.27 29.34
CA TYR A 219 0.80 -23.66 29.04
C TYR A 219 0.87 -24.59 30.26
N PRO A 220 1.92 -24.56 31.11
CA PRO A 220 1.96 -25.40 32.30
C PRO A 220 0.84 -25.08 33.29
N VAL A 221 0.52 -23.80 33.48
CA VAL A 221 -0.56 -23.37 34.38
C VAL A 221 -1.92 -23.86 33.86
N SER A 222 -2.18 -23.68 32.56
CA SER A 222 -3.42 -24.17 31.95
C SER A 222 -3.51 -25.70 31.97
N TYR A 223 -2.41 -26.41 31.72
CA TYR A 223 -2.37 -27.87 31.78
C TYR A 223 -2.66 -28.39 33.19
N LEU A 224 -2.04 -27.80 34.22
CA LEU A 224 -2.31 -28.14 35.61
C LEU A 224 -3.78 -27.90 35.96
N LEU A 225 -4.33 -26.74 35.61
CA LEU A 225 -5.75 -26.42 35.85
C LEU A 225 -6.71 -27.38 35.12
N ALA A 226 -6.39 -27.81 33.91
CA ALA A 226 -7.21 -28.75 33.15
C ALA A 226 -7.12 -30.19 33.67
N SER A 227 -6.01 -30.56 34.30
CA SER A 227 -5.78 -31.90 34.85
C SER A 227 -6.31 -32.09 36.28
N LEU A 228 -6.75 -31.02 36.94
CA LEU A 228 -7.40 -31.12 38.24
C LEU A 228 -8.78 -31.80 38.07
N PRO A 229 -9.12 -32.82 38.88
CA PRO A 229 -10.47 -33.38 38.87
C PRO A 229 -11.44 -32.27 39.22
N MET A 230 -12.55 -32.15 38.48
CA MET A 230 -13.63 -31.22 38.84
C MET A 230 -14.04 -31.54 40.28
N GLY A 231 -13.64 -30.66 41.20
CA GLY A 231 -14.03 -30.75 42.59
C GLY A 231 -15.54 -30.72 42.64
N ILE A 232 -16.12 -31.83 43.09
CA ILE A 232 -17.53 -31.99 43.38
C ILE A 232 -17.96 -30.82 44.27
N ALA A 233 -18.91 -30.02 43.76
CA ALA A 233 -19.72 -29.10 44.55
C ALA A 233 -21.19 -29.40 44.22
#